data_AF-A0A4S5BFY5-F1
#
_entry.id   AF-A0A4S5BFY5-F1
#
_cell.length_a   1.000
_cell.length_b   1.000
_cell.length_c   1.000
_cell.angle_alpha   90.00
_cell.angle_beta   90.00
_cell.angle_gamma   90.00
#
_symmetry.space_group_name_H-M   'P 1'
#
loop_
_entity.id
_entity.type
_entity.pdbx_description
1 polymer ?
#
loop_
_entity_poly.entity_id
_entity_poly.type
_entity_poly.pdbx_seq_one_letter_code
_entity_poly.pdbx_strand_id
1 'polypeptide(L)'
;MAIKKGNAPKTIPAKLTIKGQGETNALNLTYRNLKSTEFKDFVESLQGKKDPFYPSVAVHIVAEWDTDYSLSIEGMQELEDERPGTLRAIIEGFHKSRQFALEKN
;
A
#
# COMPACT_ATOMS: atom_id res chain seq x y z
N MET A 1 26.65 -4.97 -2.73
CA MET A 1 26.67 -5.47 -1.34
C MET A 1 26.02 -6.84 -1.30
N ALA A 2 26.49 -7.77 -0.47
CA ALA A 2 25.84 -9.07 -0.31
C ALA A 2 24.48 -8.93 0.40
N ILE A 3 23.52 -9.81 0.07
CA ILE A 3 22.22 -9.89 0.74
C ILE A 3 22.45 -10.34 2.18
N LYS A 4 22.13 -9.47 3.16
CA LYS A 4 22.26 -9.76 4.59
C LYS A 4 20.90 -9.95 5.24
N LYS A 5 20.72 -11.07 5.95
CA LYS A 5 19.52 -11.36 6.74
C LYS A 5 19.32 -10.28 7.81
N GLY A 6 18.09 -9.76 7.93
CA GLY A 6 17.70 -8.84 8.99
C GLY A 6 17.94 -7.34 8.72
N ASN A 7 18.55 -6.97 7.59
CA ASN A 7 18.80 -5.58 7.24
C ASN A 7 17.72 -4.97 6.31
N ALA A 8 16.55 -5.59 6.22
CA ALA A 8 15.44 -5.04 5.46
C ALA A 8 14.88 -3.81 6.19
N PRO A 9 14.60 -2.70 5.48
CA PRO A 9 14.03 -1.50 6.09
C PRO A 9 12.64 -1.81 6.67
N LYS A 10 12.27 -1.16 7.79
CA LYS A 10 10.95 -1.36 8.42
C LYS A 10 9.83 -0.61 7.69
N THR A 11 10.18 0.48 7.02
CA THR A 11 9.26 1.31 6.25
C THR A 11 9.87 1.64 4.89
N ILE A 12 9.03 1.89 3.90
CA ILE A 12 9.44 2.21 2.54
C ILE A 12 8.72 3.49 2.11
N PRO A 13 9.42 4.64 1.99
CA PRO A 13 8.82 5.83 1.41
C PRO A 13 8.57 5.59 -0.09
N ALA A 14 7.39 5.99 -0.56
CA ALA A 14 6.96 5.81 -1.93
C ALA A 14 6.20 7.04 -2.43
N LYS A 15 6.37 7.33 -3.72
CA LYS A 15 5.62 8.35 -4.44
C LYS A 15 4.85 7.67 -5.57
N LEU A 16 3.53 7.57 -5.42
CA LEU A 16 2.67 7.00 -6.43
C LEU A 16 2.20 8.10 -7.38
N THR A 17 2.39 7.90 -8.68
CA THR A 17 1.75 8.72 -9.70
C THR A 17 0.55 7.95 -10.23
N ILE A 18 -0.64 8.36 -9.81
CA ILE A 18 -1.92 7.71 -10.12
C ILE A 18 -2.57 8.49 -11.26
N LYS A 19 -2.90 7.80 -12.35
CA LYS A 19 -3.54 8.38 -13.53
C LYS A 19 -4.93 7.76 -13.69
N GLY A 20 -5.96 8.58 -13.79
CA GLY A 20 -7.33 8.12 -13.93
C GLY A 20 -8.28 9.30 -14.12
N GLN A 21 -9.42 9.06 -14.79
CA GLN A 21 -10.48 10.06 -14.98
C GLN A 21 -10.03 11.38 -15.64
N GLY A 22 -8.96 11.34 -16.45
CA GLY A 22 -8.38 12.53 -17.08
C GLY A 22 -7.43 13.34 -16.18
N GLU A 23 -7.24 12.92 -14.93
CA GLU A 23 -6.34 13.56 -13.97
C GLU A 23 -5.08 12.72 -13.72
N THR A 24 -4.00 13.40 -13.33
CA THR A 24 -2.78 12.77 -12.82
C THR A 24 -2.52 13.31 -11.43
N ASN A 25 -2.65 12.44 -10.44
CA ASN A 25 -2.47 12.77 -9.03
C ASN A 25 -1.19 12.12 -8.50
N ALA A 26 -0.45 12.84 -7.66
CA ALA A 26 0.73 12.32 -6.98
C ALA A 26 0.38 12.10 -5.50
N LEU A 27 0.50 10.86 -5.03
CA LEU A 27 0.30 10.49 -3.64
C LEU A 27 1.64 10.11 -3.02
N ASN A 28 2.08 10.89 -2.04
CA ASN A 28 3.26 10.55 -1.23
C ASN A 28 2.80 9.76 -0.01
N LEU A 29 3.41 8.61 0.23
CA LEU A 29 3.10 7.78 1.38
C LEU A 29 4.31 6.98 1.84
N THR A 30 4.22 6.43 3.04
CA THR A 30 5.20 5.52 3.61
C THR A 30 4.52 4.19 3.86
N TYR A 31 5.02 3.11 3.25
CA TYR A 31 4.53 1.76 3.52
C TYR A 31 5.19 1.15 4.76
N ARG A 32 4.44 0.32 5.49
CA ARG A 32 4.99 -0.65 6.45
C ARG A 32 5.59 -1.81 5.66
N ASN A 33 6.88 -2.09 5.82
CA ASN A 33 7.50 -3.23 5.13
C ASN A 33 7.21 -4.54 5.89
N LEU A 34 6.00 -5.05 5.67
CA LEU A 34 5.56 -6.32 6.24
C LEU A 34 6.36 -7.48 5.65
N LYS A 35 6.57 -8.53 6.44
CA LYS A 35 7.02 -9.81 5.87
C LYS A 35 5.92 -10.38 5.00
N SER A 36 6.29 -11.19 4.01
CA SER A 36 5.30 -11.84 3.14
C SER A 36 4.34 -12.75 3.90
N THR A 37 4.79 -13.38 4.99
CA THR A 37 3.94 -14.15 5.90
C THR A 37 2.96 -13.24 6.66
N GLU A 38 3.44 -12.14 7.24
CA GLU A 38 2.60 -11.19 8.00
C GLU A 38 1.49 -10.60 7.12
N PHE A 39 1.80 -10.23 5.88
CA PHE A 39 0.80 -9.75 4.92
C PHE A 39 -0.22 -10.84 4.56
N LYS A 40 0.24 -12.07 4.34
CA LYS A 40 -0.64 -13.20 4.03
C LYS A 40 -1.58 -13.50 5.20
N ASP A 41 -1.04 -13.62 6.41
CA ASP A 41 -1.80 -13.88 7.63
C ASP A 41 -2.87 -12.79 7.85
N PHE A 42 -2.51 -11.53 7.58
CA PHE A 42 -3.47 -10.43 7.62
C PHE A 42 -4.60 -10.59 6.59
N VAL A 43 -4.27 -10.86 5.32
CA VAL A 43 -5.28 -11.06 4.25
C VAL A 43 -6.19 -12.25 4.55
N GLU A 44 -5.64 -13.36 5.06
CA GLU A 44 -6.43 -14.52 5.49
C GLU A 44 -7.33 -14.15 6.68
N SER A 45 -6.87 -13.31 7.60
CA SER A 45 -7.68 -12.83 8.72
C SER A 45 -8.87 -11.96 8.31
N LEU A 46 -8.89 -11.43 7.08
CA LEU A 46 -10.03 -10.67 6.54
C LEU A 46 -11.09 -11.58 5.91
N GLN A 47 -10.77 -12.85 5.64
CA GLN A 47 -11.75 -13.78 5.07
C GLN A 47 -12.89 -14.03 6.06
N GLY A 48 -14.13 -13.85 5.60
CA GLY A 48 -15.32 -14.01 6.42
C GLY A 48 -15.65 -12.84 7.34
N LYS A 49 -14.85 -11.77 7.36
CA LYS A 49 -15.22 -10.51 8.03
C LYS A 49 -16.15 -9.66 7.16
N LYS A 50 -16.94 -8.81 7.81
CA LYS A 50 -17.81 -7.82 7.13
C LYS A 50 -17.06 -6.55 6.72
N ASP A 51 -15.83 -6.37 7.21
CA ASP A 51 -15.03 -5.18 6.93
C ASP A 51 -14.69 -5.09 5.44
N PRO A 52 -14.64 -3.87 4.87
CA PRO A 52 -14.36 -3.69 3.45
C PRO A 52 -12.90 -4.07 3.16
N PHE A 53 -12.71 -4.98 2.20
CA PHE A 53 -11.42 -5.60 1.93
C PHE A 53 -10.32 -4.60 1.55
N TYR A 54 -10.54 -3.80 0.51
CA TYR A 54 -9.54 -2.85 0.00
C TYR A 54 -9.14 -1.77 1.02
N PRO A 55 -10.09 -1.08 1.70
CA PRO A 55 -9.75 -0.15 2.78
C PRO A 55 -8.96 -0.81 3.91
N SER A 56 -9.39 -1.99 4.36
CA SER A 56 -8.71 -2.72 5.45
C SER A 56 -7.25 -3.02 5.09
N VAL A 57 -7.00 -3.46 3.85
CA VAL A 57 -5.64 -3.72 3.35
C VAL A 57 -4.83 -2.43 3.25
N ALA A 58 -5.40 -1.36 2.67
CA ALA A 58 -4.71 -0.08 2.50
C ALA A 58 -4.28 0.52 3.84
N VAL A 59 -5.17 0.57 4.85
CA VAL A 59 -4.84 1.05 6.21
C VAL A 59 -3.74 0.21 6.84
N HIS A 60 -3.75 -1.11 6.62
CA HIS A 60 -2.77 -2.00 7.22
C HIS A 60 -1.37 -1.83 6.64
N ILE A 61 -1.26 -1.60 5.32
CA ILE A 61 0.04 -1.48 4.64
C ILE A 61 0.62 -0.06 4.66
N VAL A 62 -0.23 0.97 4.79
CA VAL A 62 0.22 2.37 4.84
C VAL A 62 0.53 2.76 6.29
N ALA A 63 1.76 3.24 6.52
CA ALA A 63 2.20 3.75 7.81
C ALA A 63 1.79 5.22 7.99
N GLU A 64 2.03 6.02 6.96
CA GLU A 64 1.81 7.46 6.89
C GLU A 64 1.50 7.84 5.45
N TRP A 65 0.74 8.90 5.23
CA TRP A 65 0.45 9.42 3.90
C TRP A 65 0.16 10.92 3.93
N ASP A 66 0.39 11.57 2.80
CA ASP A 66 0.26 13.02 2.62
C ASP A 66 -0.98 13.32 1.78
N THR A 67 -2.12 13.42 2.47
CA THR A 67 -3.44 13.60 1.88
C THR A 67 -4.45 14.07 2.93
N ASP A 68 -5.50 14.75 2.49
CA ASP A 68 -6.61 15.21 3.35
C ASP A 68 -7.48 14.08 3.91
N TYR A 69 -7.40 12.86 3.37
CA TYR A 69 -8.16 11.72 3.89
C TYR A 69 -7.51 11.16 5.15
N SER A 70 -8.34 10.75 6.10
CA SER A 70 -7.85 10.10 7.32
C SER A 70 -7.29 8.70 7.03
N LEU A 71 -6.18 8.33 7.68
CA LEU A 71 -5.59 6.99 7.60
C LEU A 71 -6.43 5.98 8.42
N SER A 72 -7.70 5.83 8.04
CA SER A 72 -8.71 4.98 8.66
C SER A 72 -9.48 4.23 7.60
N ILE A 73 -10.30 3.25 8.00
CA ILE A 73 -11.15 2.52 7.05
C ILE A 73 -12.12 3.49 6.36
N GLU A 74 -12.71 4.41 7.13
CA GLU A 74 -13.67 5.41 6.64
C GLU A 74 -13.00 6.36 5.63
N GLY A 75 -11.85 6.93 5.95
CA GLY A 75 -11.13 7.83 5.04
C GLY A 75 -10.64 7.14 3.76
N MET A 76 -10.28 5.85 3.84
CA MET A 76 -9.95 5.06 2.65
C MET A 76 -11.19 4.75 1.79
N GLN A 77 -12.35 4.57 2.40
CA GLN A 77 -13.61 4.42 1.67
C GLN A 77 -14.01 5.72 0.97
N GLU A 78 -13.93 6.86 1.66
CA GLU A 78 -14.19 8.17 1.06
C GLU A 78 -13.29 8.44 -0.16
N LEU A 79 -12.00 8.13 -0.03
CA LEU A 79 -11.06 8.24 -1.15
C LEU A 79 -11.45 7.34 -2.33
N GLU A 80 -11.85 6.09 -2.08
CA GLU A 80 -12.25 5.17 -3.14
C GLU A 80 -13.59 5.56 -3.77
N ASP A 81 -14.53 6.11 -3.00
CA ASP A 81 -15.82 6.59 -3.49
C ASP A 81 -15.67 7.81 -4.39
N GLU A 82 -14.80 8.76 -4.03
CA GLU A 82 -14.52 9.94 -4.88
C GLU A 82 -13.59 9.60 -6.05
N ARG A 83 -12.59 8.74 -5.82
CA ARG A 83 -11.54 8.41 -6.79
C ARG A 83 -11.38 6.88 -6.90
N PRO A 84 -12.34 6.20 -7.55
CA PRO A 84 -12.31 4.74 -7.69
C PRO A 84 -11.03 4.25 -8.37
N GLY A 85 -10.50 3.14 -7.85
CA GLY A 85 -9.25 2.53 -8.28
C GLY A 85 -8.00 3.03 -7.53
N THR A 86 -8.13 4.03 -6.65
CA THR A 86 -7.00 4.57 -5.89
C THR A 86 -6.46 3.55 -4.90
N LEU A 87 -7.32 2.84 -4.16
CA LEU A 87 -6.87 1.84 -3.19
C LEU A 87 -6.16 0.67 -3.87
N ARG A 88 -6.63 0.27 -5.05
CA ARG A 88 -5.94 -0.72 -5.87
C ARG A 88 -4.54 -0.23 -6.26
N ALA A 89 -4.40 1.02 -6.70
CA ALA A 89 -3.10 1.60 -7.04
C ALA A 89 -2.15 1.65 -5.83
N ILE A 90 -2.67 1.93 -4.63
CA ILE A 90 -1.90 1.88 -3.37
C ILE A 90 -1.37 0.47 -3.10
N ILE A 91 -2.21 -0.56 -3.25
CA ILE A 91 -1.81 -1.96 -3.01
C ILE A 91 -0.81 -2.44 -4.07
N GLU A 92 -1.02 -2.12 -5.34
CA GLU A 92 -0.06 -2.41 -6.41
C GLU A 92 1.28 -1.70 -6.16
N GLY A 93 1.24 -0.43 -5.72
CA GLY A 93 2.40 0.34 -5.32
C GLY A 93 3.18 -0.31 -4.18
N PHE A 94 2.50 -0.88 -3.19
CA PHE A 94 3.11 -1.59 -2.07
C PHE A 94 3.93 -2.80 -2.56
N HIS A 95 3.37 -3.61 -3.45
CA HIS A 95 4.07 -4.76 -4.02
C HIS A 95 5.28 -4.34 -4.86
N LYS A 96 5.11 -3.33 -5.72
CA LYS A 96 6.21 -2.81 -6.56
C LYS A 96 7.36 -2.23 -5.72
N SER A 97 7.03 -1.51 -4.65
CA SER A 97 8.02 -0.88 -3.77
C SER A 97 8.87 -1.89 -2.99
N ARG A 98 8.37 -3.13 -2.82
CA ARG A 98 9.05 -4.22 -2.10
C ARG A 98 9.82 -5.17 -3.03
N GLN A 99 9.59 -5.07 -4.33
CA GLN A 99 10.17 -5.98 -5.30
C GLN A 99 11.65 -5.63 -5.56
N PHE A 100 12.50 -6.64 -5.58
CA PHE A 100 13.86 -6.52 -6.12
C PHE A 100 13.85 -6.83 -7.61
N ALA A 101 14.42 -5.95 -8.43
CA ALA A 101 14.63 -6.18 -9.85
C ALA A 101 16.10 -6.52 -10.12
N LEU A 102 16.33 -7.43 -11.06
CA LEU A 102 17.68 -7.70 -11.59
C LEU A 102 18.08 -6.52 -12.48
N GLU A 103 19.17 -5.82 -12.15
CA GLU A 103 19.65 -4.70 -12.95
C GLU A 103 20.60 -5.18 -14.08
N LYS A 104 21.51 -6.11 -13.78
CA LYS A 104 22.47 -6.73 -14.71
C LYS A 104 22.88 -8.12 -14.22
N ASN A 105 23.34 -8.98 -15.14
CA ASN A 105 23.85 -10.33 -14.90
C ASN A 105 25.33 -10.47 -15.27
#